data_AF-A0A151UDX9-F1
#
_entry.id   AF-A0A151UDX9-F1
#
_cell.length_a   1.000
_cell.length_b   1.000
_cell.length_c   1.000
_cell.angle_alpha   90.00
_cell.angle_beta   90.00
_cell.angle_gamma   90.00
#
_symmetry.space_group_name_H-M   'P 1'
#
loop_
_entity.id
_entity.type
_entity.pdbx_description
1 polymer ?
#
loop_
_entity_poly.entity_id
_entity_poly.type
_entity_poly.pdbx_seq_one_letter_code
_entity_poly.pdbx_strand_id
1 'polypeptide(L)' 'MIMRGHDTYSSLEETTTSSSDSEEEASECEEIVEENIFHTRCKVSNNACSLIVDNGSWCNCCSTRLVENWA' A
#
# COMPACT_ATOMS: atom_id res chain seq x y z
N MET A 1 -12.70 -2.64 3.76
CA MET A 1 -11.67 -2.38 4.80
C MET A 1 -10.73 -3.57 4.87
N ILE A 2 -9.41 -3.40 4.71
CA ILE A 2 -8.45 -4.51 4.63
C ILE A 2 -7.48 -4.46 5.81
N MET A 3 -7.46 -5.50 6.64
CA MET A 3 -6.44 -5.65 7.69
C MET A 3 -5.21 -6.36 7.13
N ARG A 4 -4.03 -5.73 7.17
CA ARG A 4 -2.77 -6.37 6.77
C ARG A 4 -1.91 -6.70 8.00
N GLY A 5 -1.28 -7.88 7.95
CA GLY A 5 -0.23 -8.27 8.88
C GLY A 5 1.04 -7.45 8.65
N HIS A 6 1.86 -7.29 9.68
CA HIS A 6 3.07 -6.50 9.66
C HIS A 6 4.16 -7.16 8.81
N ASP A 7 4.25 -6.76 7.54
CA ASP A 7 5.47 -6.87 6.75
C ASP A 7 5.84 -5.44 6.33
N THR A 8 7.10 -5.08 6.52
CA THR A 8 7.67 -3.76 6.19
C THR A 8 7.41 -3.42 4.73
N TYR A 9 6.53 -2.46 4.48
CA TYR A 9 6.32 -1.86 3.16
C TYR A 9 7.58 -1.06 2.83
N SER A 10 8.44 -1.61 1.96
CA SER A 10 9.64 -0.92 1.51
C SER A 10 9.22 0.28 0.66
N SER A 11 9.41 1.49 1.18
CA SER A 11 9.41 2.70 0.35
C SER A 11 10.47 2.53 -0.73
N LEU A 12 10.09 2.74 -1.99
CA LEU A 12 10.96 2.65 -3.15
C LEU A 12 12.20 3.51 -2.94
N GLU A 13 13.37 2.87 -2.90
CA GLU A 13 14.67 3.52 -2.85
C GLU A 13 15.01 4.13 -4.22
N GLU A 14 15.53 5.35 -4.17
CA GLU A 14 15.85 6.23 -5.30
C GLU A 14 16.92 5.61 -6.22
N THR A 15 16.69 5.61 -7.54
CA THR A 15 17.78 5.34 -8.51
C THR A 15 18.05 6.59 -9.34
N THR A 16 19.27 7.07 -9.17
CA THR A 16 19.89 8.24 -9.78
C THR A 16 19.90 8.21 -11.30
N THR A 17 19.51 9.36 -11.86
CA THR A 17 19.68 9.84 -13.24
C THR A 17 21.04 9.50 -13.88
N SER A 18 21.01 8.94 -15.10
CA SER A 18 22.08 9.10 -16.09
C SER A 18 21.49 9.11 -17.51
N SER A 19 21.88 10.12 -18.29
CA SER A 19 21.31 10.65 -19.54
C SER A 19 21.28 9.73 -20.76
N SER A 20 20.35 10.02 -21.70
CA SER A 20 20.62 10.15 -23.14
C SER A 20 19.50 10.93 -23.83
N ASP A 21 19.86 12.04 -24.50
CA ASP A 21 18.97 12.96 -25.22
C ASP A 21 18.44 12.34 -26.53
N SER A 22 17.13 12.41 -26.76
CA SER A 22 16.50 12.32 -28.09
C SER A 22 15.10 12.94 -28.01
N GLU A 23 14.88 13.99 -28.81
CA GLU A 23 13.61 14.72 -28.89
C GLU A 23 12.62 13.97 -29.79
N GLU A 24 11.51 13.50 -29.20
CA GLU A 24 10.25 13.22 -29.91
C GLU A 24 9.09 13.32 -28.90
N GLU A 25 8.21 14.30 -29.12
CA GLU A 25 7.06 14.66 -28.29
C GLU A 25 5.97 13.57 -28.32
N ALA A 26 5.74 12.87 -27.20
CA ALA A 26 4.48 12.19 -26.91
C ALA A 26 4.33 11.84 -25.41
N SER A 27 3.13 12.15 -24.90
CA SER A 27 2.54 11.78 -23.61
C SER A 27 3.00 12.62 -22.41
N GLU A 28 2.32 13.75 -22.26
CA GLU A 28 2.14 14.50 -21.02
C GLU A 28 1.85 13.51 -19.88
N CYS A 29 2.80 13.47 -18.94
CA CYS A 29 2.75 12.90 -17.59
C CYS A 29 1.61 11.91 -17.37
N GLU A 30 1.89 10.59 -17.40
CA GLU A 30 1.08 9.66 -16.62
C GLU A 30 1.04 10.24 -15.21
N GLU A 31 -0.09 10.86 -14.83
CA GLU A 31 -0.34 11.30 -13.47
C GLU A 31 -0.08 10.07 -12.63
N ILE A 32 1.04 10.05 -11.91
CA ILE A 32 1.22 9.14 -10.79
C ILE A 32 0.15 9.61 -9.81
N VAL A 33 -1.05 9.04 -9.94
CA VAL A 33 -2.10 9.19 -8.96
C VAL A 33 -1.55 8.50 -7.74
N GLU A 34 -0.86 9.26 -6.88
CA GLU A 34 -0.57 8.84 -5.53
C GLU A 34 -1.92 8.63 -4.86
N GLU A 35 -2.43 7.40 -4.93
CA GLU A 35 -3.62 7.02 -4.20
C GLU A 35 -3.31 7.24 -2.72
N ASN A 36 -3.99 8.21 -2.12
CA ASN A 36 -3.88 8.49 -0.70
C ASN A 36 -4.50 7.32 0.07
N ILE A 37 -3.72 6.27 0.32
CA ILE A 37 -4.15 5.12 1.11
C ILE A 37 -4.13 5.53 2.59
N PHE A 38 -5.31 5.48 3.21
CA PHE A 38 -5.45 5.79 4.64
C PHE A 38 -5.12 4.56 5.49
N HIS A 39 -3.97 4.61 6.14
CA HIS A 39 -3.54 3.60 7.11
C HIS A 39 -3.94 3.99 8.54
N THR A 40 -4.42 3.01 9.32
CA THR A 40 -4.65 3.14 10.76
C THR A 40 -4.27 1.84 11.48
N ARG A 41 -4.36 1.83 12.81
CA ARG A 41 -4.10 0.65 13.65
C ARG A 41 -5.34 0.26 14.43
N CYS A 42 -5.57 -1.04 14.58
CA CYS A 42 -6.61 -1.59 15.45
C CYS A 42 -6.05 -2.73 16.31
N LYS A 43 -6.84 -3.16 17.30
CA LYS A 43 -6.50 -4.28 18.18
C LYS A 43 -7.46 -5.43 17.89
N VAL A 44 -6.93 -6.59 17.53
CA VAL A 44 -7.73 -7.82 17.33
C VAL A 44 -7.11 -8.96 18.10
N SER A 45 -7.91 -9.61 18.97
CA SER A 45 -7.45 -10.65 19.90
C SER A 45 -6.17 -10.25 20.65
N ASN A 46 -6.17 -9.04 21.22
CA ASN A 46 -5.02 -8.43 21.89
C ASN A 46 -3.78 -8.07 21.05
N ASN A 47 -3.76 -8.38 19.77
CA ASN A 47 -2.67 -8.04 18.87
C ASN A 47 -2.94 -6.72 18.16
N ALA A 48 -1.91 -5.88 18.01
CA ALA A 48 -1.99 -4.69 17.18
C ALA A 48 -1.88 -5.08 15.70
N CYS A 49 -2.77 -4.54 14.86
CA CYS A 49 -2.83 -4.86 13.44
C CYS A 49 -2.91 -3.57 12.61
N SER A 50 -2.30 -3.60 11.42
CA SER A 50 -2.44 -2.51 10.45
C SER A 50 -3.75 -2.65 9.69
N LEU A 51 -4.38 -1.52 9.42
CA LEU A 51 -5.71 -1.44 8.82
C LEU A 51 -5.72 -0.40 7.72
N ILE A 52 -6.29 -0.76 6.56
CA ILE A 52 -6.53 0.15 5.44
C ILE A 52 -8.01 0.49 5.40
N VAL A 53 -8.31 1.79 5.41
CA VAL A 53 -9.66 2.30 5.22
C VAL A 53 -9.93 2.36 3.72
N ASP A 54 -10.81 1.46 3.27
CA ASP A 54 -11.21 1.33 1.88
C ASP A 54 -12.73 1.53 1.80
N ASN A 55 -13.13 2.64 1.19
CA ASN A 55 -14.52 3.03 0.97
C ASN A 55 -15.19 2.25 -0.19
N GLY A 56 -14.42 1.60 -1.06
CA GLY A 56 -14.93 0.79 -2.16
C GLY A 56 -15.32 -0.64 -1.76
N SER A 57 -14.85 -1.11 -0.60
CA SER A 57 -15.18 -2.45 -0.09
C SER A 57 -16.59 -2.54 0.50
N TRP A 58 -17.35 -3.55 0.08
CA TRP A 58 -18.65 -3.88 0.67
C TRP A 58 -18.55 -4.56 2.05
N CYS A 59 -17.40 -5.17 2.37
CA CYS A 59 -17.19 -5.89 3.62
C CYS A 59 -15.78 -5.67 4.21
N ASN A 60 -15.61 -6.16 5.44
CA ASN A 60 -14.31 -6.20 6.10
C ASN A 60 -13.55 -7.44 5.67
N CYS A 61 -12.33 -7.25 5.18
CA CYS A 61 -11.41 -8.29 4.76
C CYS A 61 -10.20 -8.32 5.68
N CYS A 62 -9.65 -9.50 5.91
CA CYS A 62 -8.49 -9.70 6.76
C CYS A 62 -7.47 -10.61 6.07
N SER A 63 -6.18 -10.37 6.30
CA SER A 63 -5.12 -11.24 5.81
C SER A 63 -5.19 -12.61 6.47
N THR A 64 -5.09 -13.70 5.69
CA THR A 64 -5.03 -15.07 6.21
C THR A 64 -3.84 -15.27 7.14
N ARG A 65 -2.67 -14.73 6.79
CA ARG A 65 -1.46 -14.73 7.64
C ARG A 65 -1.69 -14.12 9.02
N LEU A 66 -2.53 -13.09 9.09
CA LEU A 66 -2.89 -12.44 10.34
C LEU A 66 -3.78 -13.36 11.20
N VAL A 67 -4.72 -14.06 10.58
CA VAL A 67 -5.61 -15.02 11.26
C VAL A 67 -4.87 -16.28 11.72
N GLU A 68 -3.96 -16.81 10.90
CA GLU A 68 -3.15 -17.98 11.21
C GLU A 68 -2.23 -17.75 12.42
N ASN A 69 -1.76 -16.51 12.62
CA ASN A 69 -0.97 -16.13 13.79
C ASN A 69 -1.76 -16.07 15.11
N TRP A 70 -3.06 -16.38 15.12
CA TRP A 70 -3.89 -16.45 16.32
C TRP A 70 -4.20 -17.88 16.79
N ALA A 71 -3.79 -18.90 16.04
CA ALA A 71 -3.89 -20.31 16.42
C ALA A 71 -2.61 -20.77 17.14
#